data_AF-A0A843LYB1-F1
#
_entry.id   AF-A0A843LYB1-F1
#
_cell.length_a   1.000
_cell.length_b   1.000
_cell.length_c   1.000
_cell.angle_alpha   90.00
_cell.angle_beta   90.00
_cell.angle_gamma   90.00
#
_symmetry.space_group_name_H-M   'P 1'
#
loop_
_entity.id
_entity.type
_entity.pdbx_description
1 polymer ?
#
loop_
_entity_poly.entity_id
_entity_poly.type
_entity_poly.pdbx_seq_one_letter_code
_entity_poly.pdbx_strand_id
1 'polypeptide(L)'
;GNTIVAVSELIAIPIPFILMFLRIKAYENKIVINLKGQIDFFPILYLNFGLFNAMAGIAFSIRTILVNLIYGGYSLMSCLLYFILVFLIELFLVSPDVADKIFPWNLRTVNGYLKSVFIYVPLVSVGYGIFLVFEGGI
;
A
#
# COMPACT_ATOMS: atom_id res chain seq x y z
N GLY A 1 -17.01 14.64 -11.09
CA GLY A 1 -16.61 14.39 -9.69
C GLY A 1 -16.65 12.90 -9.35
N ASN A 2 -17.85 12.32 -9.19
CA ASN A 2 -18.01 10.96 -8.66
C ASN A 2 -17.54 9.81 -9.56
N THR A 3 -17.68 9.91 -10.89
CA THR A 3 -17.30 8.80 -11.78
C THR A 3 -15.80 8.52 -11.77
N ILE A 4 -14.97 9.57 -11.74
CA ILE A 4 -13.50 9.41 -11.69
C ILE A 4 -13.07 8.79 -10.35
N VAL A 5 -13.72 9.19 -9.25
CA VAL A 5 -13.49 8.60 -7.92
C VAL A 5 -13.84 7.10 -7.96
N ALA A 6 -15.05 6.76 -8.39
CA ALA A 6 -15.49 5.36 -8.46
C ALA A 6 -14.60 4.51 -9.37
N VAL A 7 -14.18 5.03 -10.52
CA VAL A 7 -13.26 4.33 -11.43
C VAL A 7 -11.89 4.13 -10.77
N SER A 8 -11.36 5.15 -10.10
CA SER A 8 -10.07 5.04 -9.43
C SER A 8 -10.07 4.01 -8.29
N GLU A 9 -11.15 3.96 -7.50
CA GLU A 9 -11.33 2.97 -6.44
C GLU A 9 -11.50 1.55 -7.01
N LEU A 10 -12.29 1.41 -8.08
CA LEU A 10 -12.50 0.13 -8.76
C LEU A 10 -11.19 -0.46 -9.31
N ILE A 11 -10.27 0.38 -9.80
CA ILE A 11 -8.94 -0.06 -10.25
C ILE A 11 -8.04 -0.40 -9.06
N ALA A 12 -8.12 0.37 -7.96
CA ALA A 12 -7.21 0.23 -6.84
C ALA A 12 -7.52 -0.95 -5.92
N ILE A 13 -8.79 -1.19 -5.58
CA ILE A 13 -9.21 -2.22 -4.62
C ILE A 13 -8.70 -3.64 -4.99
N PRO A 14 -8.72 -4.08 -6.25
CA PRO A 14 -8.22 -5.41 -6.63
C PRO A 14 -6.71 -5.60 -6.42
N ILE A 15 -5.91 -4.53 -6.40
CA ILE A 15 -4.44 -4.59 -6.37
C ILE A 15 -3.91 -5.39 -5.17
N PRO A 16 -4.27 -5.09 -3.90
CA PRO A 16 -3.84 -5.87 -2.74
C PRO A 16 -4.19 -7.36 -2.88
N PHE A 17 -5.38 -7.69 -3.39
CA PHE A 17 -5.78 -9.08 -3.58
C PHE A 17 -4.92 -9.78 -4.63
N ILE A 18 -4.64 -9.12 -5.77
CA ILE A 18 -3.79 -9.66 -6.82
C ILE A 18 -2.38 -9.91 -6.28
N LEU A 19 -1.81 -8.93 -5.57
CA LEU A 19 -0.47 -9.04 -5.00
C LEU A 19 -0.38 -10.17 -3.96
N MET A 20 -1.39 -10.29 -3.10
CA MET A 20 -1.46 -11.36 -2.12
C MET A 20 -1.64 -12.73 -2.78
N PHE A 21 -2.47 -12.82 -3.82
CA PHE A 21 -2.71 -14.05 -4.57
C PHE A 21 -1.45 -14.53 -5.29
N LEU A 22 -0.71 -13.62 -5.93
CA LEU A 22 0.59 -13.92 -6.56
C LEU A 22 1.60 -14.52 -5.57
N ARG A 23 1.41 -14.28 -4.27
CA ARG A 23 2.27 -14.78 -3.21
C ARG A 23 1.63 -15.86 -2.33
N ILE A 24 0.52 -16.46 -2.75
CA ILE A 24 -0.22 -17.43 -1.92
C ILE A 24 0.68 -18.51 -1.29
N LYS A 25 1.69 -19.01 -2.03
CA LYS A 25 2.68 -20.00 -1.55
C LYS A 25 3.57 -19.50 -0.39
N ALA A 26 3.84 -18.20 -0.32
CA ALA A 26 4.61 -17.60 0.78
C ALA A 26 3.79 -17.57 2.09
N TYR A 27 2.46 -17.56 1.98
CA TYR A 27 1.50 -17.62 3.08
C TYR A 27 1.10 -19.05 3.47
N GLU A 28 1.08 -19.97 2.50
CA GLU A 28 0.63 -21.37 2.64
C GLU A 28 1.37 -22.15 3.73
N ASN A 29 2.65 -21.87 3.96
CA ASN A 29 3.50 -22.59 4.91
C ASN A 29 3.57 -21.99 6.33
N LYS A 30 2.80 -20.93 6.66
CA LYS A 30 3.13 -20.10 7.85
C LYS A 30 2.02 -19.71 8.82
N ILE A 31 0.83 -20.32 8.77
CA ILE A 31 -0.05 -20.26 9.96
C ILE A 31 0.56 -21.21 11.01
N VAL A 32 1.65 -20.77 11.63
CA VAL A 32 2.31 -21.48 12.71
C VAL A 32 1.72 -20.95 14.00
N ILE A 33 0.82 -21.71 14.59
CA ILE A 33 0.50 -21.55 16.00
C ILE A 33 1.71 -22.13 16.73
N ASN A 34 2.52 -21.27 17.35
CA ASN A 34 3.62 -21.72 18.19
C ASN A 34 3.06 -22.61 19.32
N LEU A 35 3.84 -23.57 19.82
CA LEU A 35 3.55 -24.40 21.01
C LEU A 35 3.06 -23.60 22.24
N LYS A 36 3.27 -22.28 22.27
CA LYS A 36 2.75 -21.33 23.28
C LYS A 36 1.37 -20.73 22.97
N GLY A 37 0.69 -21.15 21.91
CA GLY A 37 -0.62 -20.61 21.49
C GLY A 37 -0.56 -19.21 20.87
N GLN A 38 0.62 -18.74 20.45
CA GLN A 38 0.79 -17.44 19.81
C GLN A 38 0.69 -17.56 18.28
N ILE A 39 -0.07 -16.66 17.67
CA ILE A 39 -0.23 -16.55 16.22
C ILE A 39 0.98 -15.80 15.66
N ASP A 40 1.89 -16.51 15.02
CA ASP A 40 3.14 -15.93 14.50
C ASP A 40 2.99 -15.25 13.14
N PHE A 41 1.86 -15.38 12.44
CA PHE A 41 1.59 -14.71 11.16
C PHE A 41 0.10 -14.63 10.80
N PHE A 42 -0.39 -13.45 10.40
CA PHE A 42 -1.80 -13.23 10.02
C PHE A 42 -1.90 -12.53 8.65
N PRO A 43 -2.06 -13.28 7.55
CA PRO A 43 -2.16 -12.73 6.19
C PRO A 43 -3.30 -11.72 6.03
N ILE A 44 -4.38 -11.87 6.79
CA ILE A 44 -5.56 -10.99 6.77
C ILE A 44 -5.24 -9.57 7.27
N LEU A 45 -4.33 -9.42 8.24
CA LEU A 45 -3.92 -8.10 8.72
C LEU A 45 -3.18 -7.32 7.62
N TYR A 46 -2.30 -8.01 6.89
CA TYR A 46 -1.60 -7.47 5.73
C TYR A 46 -2.55 -7.07 4.61
N LEU A 47 -3.58 -7.87 4.35
CA LEU A 47 -4.60 -7.55 3.37
C LEU A 47 -5.40 -6.30 3.74
N ASN A 48 -5.82 -6.17 5.01
CA ASN A 48 -6.56 -4.99 5.47
C ASN A 48 -5.74 -3.70 5.33
N PHE A 49 -4.43 -3.78 5.60
CA PHE A 49 -3.55 -2.62 5.45
C PHE A 49 -3.27 -2.29 3.99
N GLY A 50 -3.10 -3.31 3.14
CA GLY A 50 -3.03 -3.13 1.69
C GLY A 50 -4.30 -2.50 1.13
N LEU A 51 -5.48 -2.94 1.59
CA LEU A 51 -6.76 -2.31 1.22
C LEU A 51 -6.83 -0.83 1.62
N PHE A 52 -6.34 -0.49 2.82
CA PHE A 52 -6.30 0.90 3.26
C PHE A 52 -5.37 1.74 2.37
N ASN A 53 -4.16 1.25 2.06
CA ASN A 53 -3.22 1.96 1.20
C ASN A 53 -3.70 2.00 -0.27
N ALA A 54 -4.39 0.97 -0.74
CA ALA A 54 -5.04 0.94 -2.03
C ALA A 54 -6.13 2.02 -2.14
N MET A 55 -6.99 2.18 -1.13
CA MET A 55 -8.00 3.23 -1.11
C MET A 55 -7.42 4.64 -0.90
N ALA A 56 -6.55 4.82 0.09
CA ALA A 56 -6.06 6.14 0.45
C ALA A 56 -4.96 6.66 -0.48
N GLY A 57 -4.08 5.77 -0.95
CA GLY A 57 -2.94 6.12 -1.77
C GLY A 57 -3.14 5.80 -3.25
N ILE A 58 -3.44 4.54 -3.59
CA ILE A 58 -3.45 4.11 -4.99
C ILE A 58 -4.65 4.70 -5.73
N ALA A 59 -5.86 4.62 -5.16
CA ALA A 59 -7.04 5.24 -5.75
C ALA A 59 -6.86 6.75 -5.88
N PHE A 60 -6.31 7.41 -4.86
CA PHE A 60 -6.02 8.85 -4.92
C PHE A 60 -5.02 9.21 -6.03
N SER A 61 -3.93 8.44 -6.17
CA SER A 61 -2.93 8.66 -7.22
C SER A 61 -3.49 8.39 -8.62
N ILE A 62 -4.29 7.34 -8.80
CA ILE A 62 -5.00 7.09 -10.07
C ILE A 62 -5.98 8.22 -10.36
N ARG A 63 -6.74 8.66 -9.36
CA ARG A 63 -7.69 9.78 -9.50
C ARG A 63 -6.97 11.05 -9.96
N THR A 64 -5.84 11.40 -9.34
CA THR A 64 -5.09 12.61 -9.71
C THR A 64 -4.53 12.53 -11.12
N ILE A 65 -4.02 11.35 -11.54
CA ILE A 65 -3.64 11.09 -12.93
C ILE A 65 -4.83 11.31 -13.88
N LEU A 66 -5.98 10.69 -13.60
CA LEU A 66 -7.18 10.80 -14.44
C LEU A 66 -7.71 12.23 -14.52
N VAL A 67 -7.74 12.96 -13.39
CA VAL A 67 -8.13 14.38 -13.35
C VAL A 67 -7.18 15.19 -14.22
N ASN A 68 -5.87 14.98 -14.09
CA ASN A 68 -4.88 15.71 -14.86
C ASN A 68 -5.00 15.45 -16.37
N LEU A 69 -5.24 14.19 -16.77
CA LEU A 69 -5.41 13.82 -18.18
C LEU A 69 -6.66 14.45 -18.82
N ILE A 70 -7.73 14.67 -18.05
CA ILE A 70 -9.01 15.17 -18.57
C ILE A 70 -9.08 16.69 -18.51
N TYR A 71 -8.69 17.29 -17.39
CA TYR A 71 -8.94 18.70 -17.10
C TYR A 71 -7.65 19.55 -17.13
N GLY A 72 -6.48 18.90 -17.10
CA GLY A 72 -5.22 19.58 -16.79
C GLY A 72 -5.22 20.12 -15.35
N GLY A 73 -4.05 20.55 -14.88
CA GLY A 73 -3.90 21.26 -13.61
C GLY A 73 -2.83 20.70 -12.68
N TYR A 74 -2.32 19.49 -12.93
CA TYR A 74 -1.22 18.90 -12.17
C TYR A 74 -0.02 18.59 -13.07
N SER A 75 1.18 18.45 -12.50
CA SER A 75 2.31 17.88 -13.23
C SER A 75 2.12 16.37 -13.38
N LEU A 76 2.00 15.88 -14.61
CA LEU A 76 1.86 14.43 -14.86
C LEU A 76 3.02 13.64 -14.26
N MET A 77 4.23 14.23 -14.28
CA MET A 77 5.42 13.61 -13.68
C MET A 77 5.25 13.42 -12.17
N SER A 78 4.75 14.42 -11.45
CA SER A 78 4.51 14.31 -10.00
C SER A 78 3.44 13.28 -9.68
N CYS A 79 2.33 13.25 -10.45
CA CYS A 79 1.28 12.26 -10.27
C CYS A 79 1.80 10.83 -10.45
N LEU A 80 2.64 10.61 -11.46
CA LEU A 80 3.27 9.31 -11.71
C LEU A 80 4.28 8.93 -10.61
N LEU A 81 5.11 9.88 -10.15
CA LEU A 81 6.04 9.63 -9.05
C LEU A 81 5.31 9.27 -7.75
N TYR A 82 4.21 9.97 -7.45
CA TYR A 82 3.37 9.65 -6.29
C TYR A 82 2.71 8.28 -6.42
N PHE A 83 2.19 7.93 -7.61
CA PHE A 83 1.66 6.58 -7.89
C PHE A 83 2.73 5.50 -7.65
N ILE A 84 3.94 5.68 -8.20
CA ILE A 84 5.05 4.72 -8.03
C ILE A 84 5.40 4.56 -6.55
N LEU A 85 5.49 5.66 -5.79
CA LEU A 85 5.81 5.63 -4.37
C LEU A 85 4.77 4.79 -3.59
N VAL A 86 3.47 5.09 -3.77
CA VAL A 86 2.41 4.38 -3.07
C VAL A 86 2.34 2.91 -3.52
N PHE A 87 2.55 2.62 -4.80
CA PHE A 87 2.56 1.27 -5.32
C PHE A 87 3.74 0.45 -4.76
N LEU A 88 4.91 1.05 -4.59
CA LEU A 88 6.04 0.41 -3.91
C LEU A 88 5.72 0.11 -2.44
N ILE A 89 5.06 1.04 -1.75
CA ILE A 89 4.59 0.83 -0.37
C ILE A 89 3.60 -0.34 -0.30
N GLU A 90 2.65 -0.40 -1.24
CA GLU A 90 1.70 -1.51 -1.35
C GLU A 90 2.41 -2.84 -1.53
N LEU A 91 3.41 -2.89 -2.41
CA LEU A 91 4.21 -4.07 -2.64
C LEU A 91 4.88 -4.54 -1.36
N PHE A 92 5.48 -3.65 -0.56
CA PHE A 92 6.13 -4.06 0.68
C PHE A 92 5.13 -4.44 1.78
N LEU A 93 3.99 -3.75 1.85
CA LEU A 93 2.91 -4.07 2.78
C LEU A 93 2.36 -5.46 2.53
N VAL A 94 1.92 -5.73 1.30
CA VAL A 94 1.32 -7.02 0.94
C VAL A 94 2.40 -8.08 0.65
N SER A 95 3.68 -7.81 0.92
CA SER A 95 4.77 -8.78 0.72
C SER A 95 5.78 -8.78 1.88
N PRO A 96 5.36 -9.20 3.08
CA PRO A 96 6.26 -9.22 4.24
C PRO A 96 7.49 -10.10 4.00
N ASP A 97 7.41 -11.12 3.14
CA ASP A 97 8.54 -11.97 2.76
C ASP A 97 9.65 -11.25 1.98
N VAL A 98 9.32 -10.21 1.21
CA VAL A 98 10.31 -9.38 0.50
C VAL A 98 10.83 -8.30 1.41
N ALA A 99 9.93 -7.67 2.17
CA ALA A 99 10.31 -6.66 3.12
C ALA A 99 11.23 -7.23 4.23
N ASP A 100 11.06 -8.51 4.63
CA ASP A 100 11.96 -9.25 5.54
C ASP A 100 13.41 -9.34 5.02
N LYS A 101 13.64 -9.24 3.71
CA LYS A 101 15.00 -9.28 3.14
C LYS A 101 15.71 -7.93 3.22
N ILE A 102 14.96 -6.85 3.42
CA ILE A 102 15.43 -5.47 3.39
C ILE A 102 15.51 -4.93 4.81
N PHE A 103 14.52 -5.25 5.63
CA PHE A 103 14.43 -4.78 6.99
C PHE A 103 15.01 -5.81 7.99
N PRO A 104 15.63 -5.35 9.09
CA PRO A 104 16.28 -6.22 10.07
C PRO A 104 15.29 -6.92 11.03
N TRP A 105 13.98 -6.81 10.81
CA TRP A 105 12.95 -7.37 11.69
C TRP A 105 12.09 -8.40 10.95
N ASN A 106 11.64 -9.43 11.68
CA ASN A 106 10.75 -10.46 11.17
C ASN A 106 9.31 -9.95 11.11
N LEU A 107 8.91 -9.45 9.94
CA LEU A 107 7.60 -8.88 9.65
C LEU A 107 6.50 -9.92 9.80
N ARG A 108 6.81 -11.21 9.66
CA ARG A 108 5.77 -12.25 9.78
C ARG A 108 5.12 -12.21 11.16
N THR A 109 5.85 -11.85 12.20
CA THR A 109 5.31 -11.69 13.56
C THR A 109 4.41 -10.47 13.72
N VAL A 110 3.44 -10.52 14.65
CA VAL A 110 2.58 -9.36 14.97
C VAL A 110 3.39 -8.12 15.40
N ASN A 111 4.49 -8.32 16.13
CA ASN A 111 5.35 -7.23 16.56
C ASN A 111 6.15 -6.63 15.39
N GLY A 112 6.66 -7.47 14.48
CA GLY A 112 7.26 -7.02 13.23
C GLY A 112 6.27 -6.25 12.35
N TYR A 113 5.05 -6.75 12.24
CA TYR A 113 3.95 -6.06 11.55
C TYR A 113 3.69 -4.66 12.13
N LEU A 114 3.52 -4.54 13.45
CA LEU A 114 3.30 -3.24 14.09
C LEU A 114 4.43 -2.26 13.81
N LYS A 115 5.69 -2.70 13.91
CA LYS A 115 6.86 -1.88 13.56
C LYS A 115 6.83 -1.41 12.12
N SER A 116 6.37 -2.26 11.21
CA SER A 116 6.23 -1.91 9.79
C SER A 116 5.15 -0.85 9.58
N VAL A 117 4.00 -0.98 10.22
CA VAL A 117 2.90 0.00 10.18
C VAL A 117 3.39 1.37 10.67
N PHE A 118 4.18 1.41 11.75
CA PHE A 118 4.79 2.63 12.26
C PHE A 118 5.73 3.33 11.29
N ILE A 119 6.26 2.62 10.29
CA ILE A 119 7.13 3.19 9.25
C ILE A 119 6.31 3.58 8.02
N TYR A 120 5.37 2.72 7.61
CA TYR A 120 4.56 2.96 6.42
C TYR A 120 3.64 4.17 6.54
N VAL A 121 2.95 4.32 7.67
CA VAL A 121 1.99 5.44 7.84
C VAL A 121 2.68 6.79 7.70
N PRO A 122 3.83 7.06 8.35
CA PRO A 122 4.61 8.27 8.08
C PRO A 122 5.07 8.38 6.63
N LEU A 123 5.53 7.29 6.00
CA LEU A 123 6.03 7.32 4.62
C LEU A 123 4.96 7.74 3.62
N VAL A 124 3.75 7.18 3.73
CA VAL A 124 2.60 7.57 2.90
C VAL A 124 2.21 9.02 3.19
N SER A 125 2.19 9.42 4.45
CA SER A 125 1.83 10.79 4.85
C SER A 125 2.82 11.83 4.33
N VAL A 126 4.13 11.53 4.39
CA VAL A 126 5.20 12.38 3.83
C VAL A 126 5.11 12.42 2.32
N GLY A 127 4.93 11.28 1.66
CA GLY A 127 4.73 11.22 0.21
C GLY A 127 3.54 12.06 -0.25
N TYR A 128 2.44 11.99 0.49
CA TYR A 128 1.24 12.78 0.24
C TYR A 128 1.48 14.27 0.49
N GLY A 129 2.14 14.64 1.60
CA GLY A 129 2.50 16.02 1.88
C GLY A 129 3.41 16.63 0.81
N ILE A 130 4.41 15.88 0.36
CA ILE A 130 5.29 16.27 -0.74
C ILE A 130 4.47 16.51 -2.01
N PHE A 131 3.58 15.57 -2.36
CA PHE A 131 2.71 15.72 -3.53
C PHE A 131 1.85 16.99 -3.45
N LEU A 132 1.24 17.28 -2.29
CA LEU A 132 0.45 18.50 -2.10
C LEU A 132 1.28 19.79 -2.23
N VAL A 133 2.52 19.80 -1.73
CA VAL A 133 3.43 20.95 -1.84
C VAL A 133 3.83 21.22 -3.29
N PHE A 134 4.12 20.17 -4.08
CA PHE A 134 4.50 20.33 -5.48
C PHE A 134 3.32 20.69 -6.40
N GLU A 135 2.10 20.35 -6.00
CA GLU A 135 0.89 20.55 -6.81
C GLU A 135 0.02 21.73 -6.35
N GLY A 136 0.54 22.61 -5.48
CA GLY A 136 -0.11 23.88 -5.11
C GLY A 136 -1.31 23.75 -4.17
N GLY A 137 -1.33 22.71 -3.33
CA GLY A 137 -2.37 22.51 -2.30
C GLY A 137 -2.28 23.46 -1.09
N ILE A 138 -1.30 24.38 -1.07
CA ILE A 138 -1.14 25.50 -0.14
C ILE A 138 -0.79 26.76 -0.94
#